data_AF-A0A410UJZ1-F1
#
_entry.id   AF-A0A410UJZ1-F1
#
_cell.length_a   1.000
_cell.length_b   1.000
_cell.length_c   1.000
_cell.angle_alpha   90.00
_cell.angle_beta   90.00
_cell.angle_gamma   90.00
#
_symmetry.space_group_name_H-M   'P 1'
#
loop_
_entity.id
_entity.type
_entity.pdbx_description
1 polymer ?
#
loop_
_entity_poly.entity_id
_entity_poly.type
_entity_poly.pdbx_seq_one_letter_code
_entity_poly.pdbx_strand_id
1 'polypeptide(L)'
;MKVVSIRLSEAAATRYQAMADEAWPNPIPLSTYLKRRLEEGDAIAEHLDALRLDIRDLAVDIGRGHGRPDGSHADSVAIETLLLLRAVTNPQHVRMVQAELQRQGITPWQAETSQ
;
A
#
# COMPACT_ATOMS: atom_id res chain seq x y z
N MET A 1 7.80 -17.51 -37.06
CA MET A 1 7.29 -18.29 -35.90
C MET A 1 8.13 -19.55 -35.77
N LYS A 2 8.54 -19.92 -34.54
CA LYS A 2 9.27 -21.15 -34.26
C LYS A 2 8.29 -22.19 -33.73
N VAL A 3 8.28 -23.39 -34.32
CA VAL A 3 7.43 -24.50 -33.85
C VAL A 3 8.13 -25.17 -32.66
N VAL A 4 7.38 -25.44 -31.60
CA VAL A 4 7.87 -26.06 -30.37
C VAL A 4 6.98 -27.26 -30.04
N SER A 5 7.60 -28.39 -29.69
CA SER A 5 6.91 -29.56 -29.17
C SER A 5 6.92 -29.50 -27.64
N ILE A 6 5.73 -29.66 -27.03
CA ILE A 6 5.54 -29.61 -25.58
C ILE A 6 4.96 -30.95 -25.14
N ARG A 7 5.51 -31.53 -24.07
CA ARG A 7 4.94 -32.71 -23.43
C ARG A 7 4.07 -32.28 -22.25
N LEU A 8 2.83 -32.73 -22.25
CA LEU A 8 1.90 -32.55 -21.14
C LEU A 8 1.74 -33.87 -20.41
N SER A 9 1.48 -33.81 -19.10
CA SER A 9 0.95 -34.98 -18.40
C SER A 9 -0.44 -35.31 -18.95
N GLU A 10 -0.83 -36.59 -18.88
CA GLU A 10 -2.13 -37.06 -19.35
C GLU A 10 -3.28 -36.25 -18.72
N ALA A 11 -3.24 -36.06 -17.41
CA ALA A 11 -4.24 -35.26 -16.69
C ALA A 11 -4.31 -33.79 -17.15
N ALA A 12 -3.18 -33.18 -17.50
CA ALA A 12 -3.16 -31.81 -18.03
C ALA A 12 -3.70 -31.76 -19.46
N ALA A 13 -3.33 -32.72 -20.30
CA ALA A 13 -3.82 -32.82 -21.67
C ALA A 13 -5.35 -32.96 -21.70
N THR A 14 -5.92 -33.89 -20.92
CA THR A 14 -7.38 -34.08 -20.83
C THR A 14 -8.09 -32.81 -20.38
N ARG A 15 -7.57 -32.16 -19.33
CA ARG A 15 -8.19 -30.94 -18.79
C ARG A 15 -8.19 -29.80 -19.79
N TYR A 16 -7.05 -29.52 -20.42
CA TYR A 16 -6.96 -28.40 -21.36
C TYR A 16 -7.68 -28.69 -22.66
N GLN A 17 -7.76 -29.95 -23.08
CA GLN A 17 -8.59 -30.35 -24.21
C GLN A 17 -10.07 -30.04 -23.93
N ALA A 18 -10.60 -30.47 -22.78
CA ALA A 18 -11.98 -30.16 -22.39
C ALA A 18 -12.25 -28.64 -22.35
N MET A 19 -11.33 -27.85 -21.77
CA MET A 19 -11.49 -26.38 -21.73
C MET A 19 -11.41 -25.72 -23.12
N ALA A 20 -10.63 -26.30 -24.05
CA ALA A 20 -10.54 -25.82 -25.42
C ALA A 20 -11.81 -26.17 -26.21
N ASP A 21 -12.41 -27.33 -25.94
CA ASP A 21 -13.65 -27.80 -26.54
C ASP A 21 -14.88 -27.02 -26.02
N GLU A 22 -14.87 -26.62 -24.75
CA GLU A 22 -15.93 -25.83 -24.09
C GLU A 22 -15.83 -24.32 -24.37
N ALA A 23 -14.81 -23.85 -25.10
CA ALA A 23 -14.60 -22.44 -25.35
C ALA A 23 -15.77 -21.82 -26.14
N TRP A 24 -16.27 -20.67 -25.68
CA TRP A 24 -17.31 -19.88 -26.36
C TRP A 24 -16.67 -18.74 -27.18
N PRO A 25 -17.16 -18.41 -28.39
CA PRO A 25 -18.36 -18.91 -29.05
C PRO A 25 -18.22 -20.24 -29.79
N ASN A 26 -17.00 -20.70 -30.03
CA ASN A 26 -16.73 -21.97 -30.69
C ASN A 26 -15.53 -22.68 -30.03
N PRO A 27 -15.51 -24.02 -30.06
CA PRO A 27 -14.33 -24.81 -29.72
C PRO A 27 -13.09 -24.27 -30.44
N ILE A 28 -11.98 -24.14 -29.71
CA ILE A 28 -10.70 -23.71 -30.27
C ILE A 28 -9.68 -24.84 -30.26
N PRO A 29 -8.72 -24.87 -31.19
CA PRO A 29 -7.64 -25.86 -31.15
C PRO A 29 -6.86 -25.78 -29.83
N LEU A 30 -6.47 -26.94 -29.30
CA LEU A 30 -5.70 -27.03 -28.05
C LEU A 30 -4.42 -26.16 -28.10
N SER A 31 -3.72 -26.12 -29.24
CA SER A 31 -2.54 -25.28 -29.42
C SER A 31 -2.85 -23.79 -29.25
N THR A 32 -3.99 -23.32 -29.77
CA THR A 32 -4.47 -21.94 -29.62
C THR A 32 -4.82 -21.65 -28.17
N TYR A 33 -5.53 -22.58 -27.51
CA TYR A 33 -5.88 -22.46 -26.09
C TYR A 33 -4.62 -22.36 -25.21
N LEU A 34 -3.66 -23.27 -25.40
CA LEU A 34 -2.41 -23.29 -24.64
C LEU A 34 -1.57 -22.04 -24.89
N LYS A 35 -1.50 -21.57 -26.13
CA LYS A 35 -0.82 -20.31 -26.45
C LYS A 35 -1.44 -19.15 -25.68
N ARG A 36 -2.76 -18.98 -25.75
CA ARG A 36 -3.47 -17.90 -25.05
C ARG A 36 -3.23 -17.96 -23.55
N ARG A 37 -3.27 -19.17 -22.98
CA ARG A 37 -3.04 -19.38 -21.55
C ARG A 37 -1.60 -19.08 -21.12
N LEU A 38 -0.61 -19.34 -21.98
CA LEU A 38 0.78 -18.95 -21.72
C LEU A 38 0.93 -17.43 -21.74
N GLU A 39 0.38 -16.76 -22.76
CA GLU A 39 0.39 -15.30 -22.87
C GLU A 39 -0.34 -14.62 -21.69
N GLU A 40 -1.50 -15.15 -21.28
CA GLU A 40 -2.22 -14.71 -20.08
C GLU A 40 -1.40 -14.94 -18.81
N GLY A 41 -0.69 -16.07 -18.71
CA GLY A 41 0.20 -16.37 -17.58
C GLY A 41 1.35 -15.37 -17.45
N ASP A 42 1.99 -15.03 -18.58
CA ASP A 42 3.07 -14.03 -18.63
C ASP A 42 2.54 -12.64 -18.22
N ALA A 43 1.37 -12.24 -18.72
CA ALA A 43 0.75 -10.96 -18.36
C ALA A 43 0.37 -10.90 -16.87
N ILE A 44 -0.14 -11.99 -16.28
CA ILE A 44 -0.44 -12.04 -14.84
C ILE A 44 0.85 -11.92 -14.01
N ALA A 45 1.93 -12.57 -14.42
CA ALA A 45 3.22 -12.45 -13.75
C ALA A 45 3.73 -11.00 -13.78
N GLU A 46 3.66 -10.34 -14.94
CA GLU A 46 4.02 -8.93 -15.09
C GLU A 46 3.17 -8.01 -14.20
N HIS A 47 1.84 -8.19 -14.20
CA HIS A 47 0.95 -7.41 -13.34
C HIS A 47 1.23 -7.64 -11.84
N LEU A 48 1.56 -8.86 -11.43
CA LEU A 48 1.92 -9.15 -10.03
C LEU A 48 3.21 -8.46 -9.63
N ASP A 49 4.20 -8.39 -10.52
CA ASP A 49 5.45 -7.71 -10.25
C ASP A 49 5.28 -6.20 -10.20
N ALA A 50 4.44 -5.62 -11.08
CA ALA A 50 4.03 -4.22 -10.99
C ALA A 50 3.32 -3.92 -9.66
N LEU A 51 2.34 -4.73 -9.28
CA LEU A 51 1.62 -4.54 -8.01
C LEU A 51 2.54 -4.65 -6.79
N ARG A 52 3.51 -5.56 -6.81
CA ARG A 52 4.53 -5.68 -5.75
C ARG A 52 5.42 -4.44 -5.67
N LEU A 53 5.74 -3.83 -6.81
CA LEU A 53 6.48 -2.57 -6.84
C LEU A 53 5.64 -1.43 -6.24
N ASP A 54 4.38 -1.29 -6.65
CA ASP A 54 3.47 -0.28 -6.11
C ASP A 54 3.28 -0.43 -4.60
N ILE A 55 3.13 -1.67 -4.12
CA ILE A 55 3.03 -1.95 -2.67
C ILE A 55 4.33 -1.57 -1.96
N ARG A 56 5.50 -1.81 -2.58
CA ARG A 56 6.79 -1.42 -2.00
C ARG A 56 6.92 0.10 -1.93
N ASP A 57 6.53 0.80 -2.98
CA ASP A 57 6.56 2.26 -3.03
C ASP A 57 5.60 2.85 -2.00
N LEU A 58 4.38 2.30 -1.89
CA LEU A 58 3.44 2.65 -0.84
C LEU A 58 4.00 2.36 0.56
N ALA A 59 4.68 1.23 0.77
CA ALA A 59 5.31 0.91 2.05
C ALA A 59 6.48 1.85 2.37
N VAL A 60 7.21 2.34 1.36
CA VAL A 60 8.21 3.39 1.51
C VAL A 60 7.56 4.72 1.86
N ASP A 61 6.44 5.08 1.24
CA ASP A 61 5.69 6.31 1.55
C ASP A 61 5.09 6.26 2.96
N ILE A 62 4.50 5.12 3.35
CA ILE A 62 4.01 4.86 4.71
C ILE A 62 5.18 4.86 5.71
N GLY A 63 6.32 4.23 5.37
CA GLY A 63 7.53 4.22 6.20
C GLY A 63 8.20 5.59 6.33
N ARG A 64 8.02 6.47 5.33
CA ARG A 64 8.36 7.89 5.38
C ARG A 64 7.28 8.72 6.11
N GLY A 65 6.14 8.12 6.45
CA GLY A 65 4.92 8.71 7.01
C GLY A 65 4.82 8.80 8.53
N HIS A 66 5.95 8.94 9.24
CA HIS A 66 5.98 9.69 10.52
C HIS A 66 6.24 11.19 10.30
N GLY A 67 6.06 11.70 9.08
CA GLY A 67 6.11 13.11 8.77
C GLY A 67 4.97 13.52 7.85
N ARG A 68 3.85 13.95 8.48
CA ARG A 68 2.76 14.74 7.90
C ARG A 68 1.66 13.96 7.15
N PRO A 69 0.51 13.70 7.80
CA PRO A 69 -0.72 13.58 7.04
C PRO A 69 -1.13 14.99 6.58
N ASP A 70 -1.81 15.08 5.45
CA ASP A 70 -2.82 16.12 5.28
C ASP A 70 -3.56 16.26 6.60
N GLY A 71 -3.57 17.46 7.18
CA GLY A 71 -4.11 17.70 8.51
C GLY A 71 -5.49 17.08 8.61
N SER A 72 -5.57 15.95 9.31
CA SER A 72 -6.85 15.28 9.55
C SER A 72 -7.77 16.29 10.21
N HIS A 73 -9.08 16.21 9.97
CA HIS A 73 -10.04 17.03 10.71
C HIS A 73 -9.82 16.91 12.22
N ALA A 74 -9.40 15.73 12.69
CA ALA A 74 -9.03 15.49 14.08
C ALA A 74 -7.77 16.26 14.51
N ASP A 75 -6.75 16.37 13.66
CA ASP A 75 -5.54 17.15 13.93
C ASP A 75 -5.84 18.65 13.93
N SER A 76 -6.70 19.10 13.02
CA SER A 76 -7.16 20.50 12.95
C SER A 76 -7.95 20.89 14.19
N VAL A 77 -8.89 20.04 14.62
CA VAL A 77 -9.66 20.25 15.85
C VAL A 77 -8.74 20.19 17.08
N ALA A 78 -7.78 19.28 17.13
CA ALA A 78 -6.81 19.20 18.23
C ALA A 78 -5.93 20.46 18.30
N ILE A 79 -5.42 20.94 17.17
CA ILE A 79 -4.62 22.18 17.08
C ILE A 79 -5.47 23.38 17.51
N GLU A 80 -6.68 23.52 16.98
CA GLU A 80 -7.60 24.60 17.34
C GLU A 80 -7.94 24.58 18.84
N THR A 81 -8.24 23.40 19.39
CA THR A 81 -8.50 23.23 20.82
C THR A 81 -7.28 23.61 21.67
N LEU A 82 -6.07 23.19 21.27
CA LEU A 82 -4.83 23.56 21.94
C LEU A 82 -4.56 25.07 21.89
N LEU A 83 -4.86 25.73 20.77
CA LEU A 83 -4.72 27.19 20.63
C LEU A 83 -5.72 27.93 21.53
N LEU A 84 -6.98 27.50 21.58
CA LEU A 84 -8.00 28.07 22.47
C LEU A 84 -7.64 27.88 23.94
N LEU A 85 -7.21 26.67 24.33
CA LEU A 85 -6.71 26.39 25.69
C LEU A 85 -5.53 27.29 26.04
N ARG A 86 -4.59 27.51 25.11
CA ARG A 86 -3.44 28.38 25.34
C ARG A 86 -3.84 29.85 25.48
N ALA A 87 -4.89 30.30 24.80
CA ALA A 87 -5.41 31.67 24.92
C ALA A 87 -6.01 31.95 26.31
N VAL A 88 -6.58 30.94 26.97
CA VAL A 88 -7.22 31.09 28.29
C VAL A 88 -6.33 30.69 29.47
N THR A 89 -5.19 30.03 29.21
CA THR A 89 -4.31 29.53 30.27
C THR A 89 -3.30 30.59 30.72
N ASN A 90 -3.20 30.83 32.03
CA ASN A 90 -2.19 31.73 32.61
C ASN A 90 -0.77 31.12 32.51
N PRO A 91 0.27 31.92 32.22
CA PRO A 91 1.68 31.49 32.21
C PRO A 91 2.13 30.64 33.41
N GLN A 92 1.56 30.85 34.60
CA GLN A 92 1.89 30.04 35.79
C GLN A 92 1.48 28.57 35.64
N HIS A 93 0.30 28.30 35.07
CA HIS A 93 -0.17 26.93 34.82
C HIS A 93 0.68 26.24 33.75
N VAL A 94 1.11 26.98 32.72
CA VAL A 94 2.00 26.44 31.68
C VAL A 94 3.32 25.97 32.29
N ARG A 95 3.95 26.78 33.16
CA ARG A 95 5.20 26.41 33.85
C ARG A 95 5.02 25.20 34.77
N MET A 96 3.91 25.14 35.50
CA MET A 96 3.59 24.00 36.36
C MET A 96 3.48 22.70 35.55
N VAL A 97 2.77 22.72 34.41
CA VAL A 97 2.65 21.54 33.53
C VAL A 97 3.99 21.16 32.92
N GLN A 98 4.79 22.13 32.47
CA GLN A 98 6.13 21.85 31.93
C GLN A 98 7.06 21.21 32.98
N ALA A 99 7.01 21.68 34.23
CA ALA A 99 7.78 21.08 35.32
C ALA A 99 7.32 19.64 35.61
N GLU A 100 6.02 19.38 35.56
CA GLU A 100 5.47 18.03 35.73
C GLU A 100 5.89 17.09 34.58
N LEU A 101 5.87 17.56 33.33
CA LEU A 101 6.37 16.79 32.20
C LEU A 101 7.85 16.42 32.37
N GLN A 102 8.68 17.39 32.78
CA GLN A 102 10.10 17.13 33.07
C GLN A 102 10.28 16.11 34.20
N ARG A 103 9.46 16.17 35.26
CA ARG A 103 9.47 15.19 36.35
C ARG A 103 9.17 13.78 35.84
N GLN A 104 8.31 13.66 34.83
CA GLN A 104 7.97 12.40 34.17
C GLN A 104 8.97 11.98 33.09
N GLY A 105 10.08 12.71 32.92
CA GLY A 105 11.10 12.44 31.91
C GLY A 105 10.69 12.81 30.48
N ILE A 106 9.61 13.56 30.32
CA ILE A 106 9.13 14.06 29.03
C ILE A 106 9.69 15.45 28.82
N THR A 107 10.54 15.62 27.80
CA THR A 107 11.08 16.93 27.44
C THR A 107 9.95 17.85 26.96
N PRO A 108 9.66 18.96 27.65
CA PRO A 108 8.65 19.89 27.20
C PRO A 108 9.07 20.51 25.88
N TRP A 109 8.10 20.68 24.98
CA TRP A 109 8.34 21.36 23.72
C TRP A 109 8.72 22.83 23.97
N GLN A 110 9.89 23.22 23.49
CA GLN A 110 10.33 24.61 23.42
C GLN A 110 10.44 24.97 21.94
N ALA A 111 9.73 26.03 21.51
CA ALA A 111 9.97 26.57 20.18
C ALA A 111 11.41 27.10 20.13
N GLU A 112 12.20 26.66 19.16
CA GLU A 112 13.50 27.27 18.87
C GLU A 112 13.25 28.71 18.43
N THR A 113 13.46 29.66 19.33
CA THR A 113 13.40 31.09 19.02
C THR A 113 14.61 31.42 18.15
N SER A 114 14.48 31.32 16.83
CA SER A 114 15.39 32.02 15.92
C SER A 114 15.16 33.52 16.09
N GLN A 115 16.26 34.26 16.32
CA GLN A 115 16.30 35.70 16.56
C GLN A 115 15.69 36.53 15.43
#